data_AF-A0A0U2YTP1-F1
#
_entry.id   AF-A0A0U2YTP1-F1
#
_cell.length_a   1.000
_cell.length_b   1.000
_cell.length_c   1.000
_cell.angle_alpha   90.00
_cell.angle_beta   90.00
_cell.angle_gamma   90.00
#
_symmetry.space_group_name_H-M   'P 1'
#
loop_
_entity.id
_entity.type
_entity.pdbx_description
1 polymer ?
#
loop_
_entity_poly.entity_id
_entity_poly.type
_entity_poly.pdbx_seq_one_letter_code
_entity_poly.pdbx_strand_id
1 'polypeptide(L)'
;MRYLALAADYDGTLAHHGVVAPEVVAALSRLAASGRKLILVTGRELDELLGIFPDITVFDRVVAENGALLYCPKTRQRKPIADAPPASFVEELTRRGVQPLSCGNCIVATVQPNETIVLAAIRDLGLELQVIFNKGAVMVLPPGVNKASGLVAAAAELGLSTHNVVAVGDGENDHALLETAEYSAAVANAIPMLREKADRVTAGSHGDGVMELIADLLENDLAASPPRTARRTVLLGADANGAEITIPPAGMSVLVAGSSGAGKSTLATGLLERLQAQGYQYCIVDPEGDYADLTDAVVLGNAQRAPGNDEILTALEKPDVNVGINLIGLPLEARPDFFLGLLPRLQELRVKTGRPHWILVDETHHLLPADHQAPPTVLTHDLAGMIYVTVHPDSVAPAVLKTVNLVAALGAAPASAIEKFCAGAGLPVPSLPSIELEPGQAVVPSSASRGRRWSGRAGARSRLSCSISRRARASAAATGANTRRASCRPSAVSSFAAPTRNSICARRTWSSSIRSRTGSTTAPGCTTCTGAIIPNGCARASRTIRSPIRWRQSSGSPH
;
A
#
# COMPACT_ATOMS: atom_id res chain seq x y z
N MET A 1 4.56 -18.26 8.07
CA MET A 1 4.22 -17.85 6.70
C MET A 1 3.85 -16.38 6.72
N ARG A 2 4.78 -15.53 6.28
CA ARG A 2 4.67 -14.08 6.11
C ARG A 2 3.97 -13.72 4.80
N TYR A 3 4.35 -14.38 3.71
CA TYR A 3 3.77 -14.11 2.39
C TYR A 3 2.60 -15.05 2.13
N LEU A 4 1.41 -14.46 1.99
CA LEU A 4 0.16 -15.18 1.83
C LEU A 4 -0.32 -15.23 0.38
N ALA A 5 0.29 -14.46 -0.53
CA ALA A 5 -0.08 -14.45 -1.93
C ALA A 5 1.09 -14.21 -2.87
N LEU A 6 1.00 -14.78 -4.06
CA LEU A 6 1.83 -14.46 -5.21
C LEU A 6 0.98 -13.73 -6.26
N ALA A 7 1.39 -12.51 -6.61
CA ALA A 7 0.89 -11.74 -7.73
C ALA A 7 1.88 -11.83 -8.89
N ALA A 8 1.47 -12.43 -10.01
CA ALA A 8 2.36 -12.65 -11.15
C ALA A 8 1.81 -11.95 -12.39
N ASP A 9 2.69 -11.25 -13.10
CA ASP A 9 2.40 -10.82 -14.46
C ASP A 9 2.26 -12.02 -15.42
N TYR A 10 1.55 -11.83 -16.53
CA TYR A 10 1.39 -12.85 -17.55
C TYR A 10 2.51 -12.85 -18.61
N ASP A 11 2.58 -11.81 -19.45
CA ASP A 11 3.40 -11.80 -20.68
C ASP A 11 4.86 -11.50 -20.40
N GLY A 12 5.76 -12.44 -20.69
CA GLY A 12 7.18 -12.27 -20.37
C GLY A 12 7.53 -12.72 -18.95
N THR A 13 6.51 -13.05 -18.15
CA THR A 13 6.65 -13.48 -16.75
C THR A 13 6.19 -14.92 -16.56
N LEU A 14 4.89 -15.22 -16.66
CA LEU A 14 4.39 -16.60 -16.63
C LEU A 14 4.48 -17.28 -18.00
N ALA A 15 4.22 -16.51 -19.05
CA ALA A 15 4.14 -17.00 -20.42
C ALA A 15 5.36 -16.56 -21.24
N HIS A 16 5.79 -17.45 -22.13
CA HIS A 16 6.74 -17.14 -23.20
C HIS A 16 6.01 -17.27 -24.54
N HIS A 17 6.00 -16.20 -25.35
CA HIS A 17 5.21 -16.12 -26.58
C HIS A 17 3.72 -16.47 -26.41
N GLY A 18 3.13 -16.05 -25.28
CA GLY A 18 1.71 -16.28 -24.98
C GLY A 18 1.37 -17.70 -24.51
N VAL A 19 2.36 -18.57 -24.34
CA VAL A 19 2.18 -19.95 -23.86
C VAL A 19 2.77 -20.11 -22.46
N VAL A 20 2.00 -20.72 -21.55
CA VAL A 20 2.45 -21.10 -20.21
C VAL A 20 2.82 -22.59 -20.23
N ALA A 21 4.05 -22.90 -19.82
CA ALA A 21 4.51 -24.29 -19.76
C ALA A 21 3.74 -25.09 -18.68
N PRO A 22 3.40 -26.36 -18.90
CA PRO A 22 2.68 -27.19 -17.93
C PRO A 22 3.36 -27.25 -16.55
N GLU A 23 4.69 -27.20 -16.50
CA GLU A 23 5.50 -27.20 -15.29
C GLU A 23 5.25 -25.96 -14.42
N VAL A 24 5.02 -24.81 -15.07
CA VAL A 24 4.67 -23.55 -14.40
C VAL A 24 3.27 -23.65 -13.78
N VAL A 25 2.30 -24.19 -14.51
CA VAL A 25 0.94 -24.45 -13.99
C VAL A 25 0.99 -25.41 -12.81
N ALA A 26 1.81 -26.46 -12.89
CA ALA A 26 2.03 -27.39 -11.78
C ALA A 26 2.68 -26.70 -10.57
N ALA A 27 3.64 -25.80 -10.79
CA ALA A 27 4.25 -25.02 -9.70
C ALA A 27 3.25 -24.07 -9.02
N LEU A 28 2.45 -23.36 -9.81
CA LEU A 28 1.34 -22.54 -9.29
C LEU A 28 0.38 -23.39 -8.46
N SER A 29 -0.02 -24.56 -8.97
CA SER A 29 -0.90 -25.48 -8.25
C SER A 29 -0.31 -25.96 -6.92
N ARG A 30 1.00 -26.25 -6.86
CA ARG A 30 1.70 -26.57 -5.61
C ARG A 30 1.70 -25.38 -4.64
N LEU A 31 1.89 -24.16 -5.15
CA LEU A 31 1.84 -22.96 -4.31
C LEU A 31 0.44 -22.75 -3.74
N ALA A 32 -0.61 -22.89 -4.55
CA ALA A 32 -1.99 -22.81 -4.12
C ALA A 32 -2.32 -23.88 -3.05
N ALA A 33 -1.82 -25.11 -3.22
CA ALA A 33 -2.00 -26.19 -2.26
C ALA A 33 -1.33 -25.92 -0.90
N SER A 34 -0.35 -25.01 -0.83
CA SER A 34 0.23 -24.55 0.45
C SER A 34 -0.69 -23.63 1.26
N GLY A 35 -1.85 -23.25 0.72
CA GLY A 35 -2.81 -22.32 1.32
C GLY A 35 -2.64 -20.87 0.87
N ARG A 36 -1.55 -20.55 0.17
CA ARG A 36 -1.30 -19.23 -0.40
C ARG A 36 -2.23 -18.92 -1.56
N LYS A 37 -2.56 -17.65 -1.73
CA LYS A 37 -3.40 -17.16 -2.82
C LYS A 37 -2.59 -16.87 -4.07
N LEU A 38 -3.23 -17.05 -5.22
CA LEU A 38 -2.65 -16.70 -6.51
C LEU A 38 -3.45 -15.57 -7.15
N ILE A 39 -2.75 -14.52 -7.56
CA ILE A 39 -3.30 -13.37 -8.26
C ILE A 39 -2.59 -13.24 -9.60
N LEU A 40 -3.33 -13.39 -10.70
CA LEU A 40 -2.80 -13.07 -12.02
C LEU A 40 -2.99 -11.58 -12.28
N VAL A 41 -1.97 -10.89 -12.75
CA VAL A 41 -2.04 -9.47 -13.09
C VAL A 41 -1.63 -9.29 -14.54
N THR A 42 -2.43 -8.63 -15.38
CA THR A 42 -2.10 -8.53 -16.81
C THR A 42 -2.67 -7.28 -17.46
N GLY A 43 -1.98 -6.81 -18.50
CA GLY A 43 -2.49 -5.77 -19.40
C GLY A 43 -3.54 -6.29 -20.40
N ARG A 44 -3.65 -7.62 -20.56
CA ARG A 44 -4.53 -8.25 -21.55
C ARG A 44 -6.00 -8.03 -21.24
N GLU A 45 -6.79 -8.06 -22.31
CA GLU A 45 -8.23 -8.18 -22.22
C GLU A 45 -8.62 -9.54 -21.66
N LEU A 46 -9.65 -9.57 -20.82
CA LEU A 46 -10.03 -10.78 -20.12
C LEU A 46 -10.45 -11.91 -21.08
N ASP A 47 -11.20 -11.58 -22.14
CA ASP A 47 -11.70 -12.59 -23.08
C ASP A 47 -10.57 -13.22 -23.91
N GLU A 48 -9.57 -12.43 -24.29
CA GLU A 48 -8.36 -12.95 -24.94
C GLU A 48 -7.60 -13.88 -23.99
N LEU A 49 -7.39 -13.45 -22.74
CA LEU A 49 -6.71 -14.24 -21.72
C LEU A 49 -7.41 -15.59 -21.46
N LEU A 50 -8.74 -15.59 -21.33
CA LEU A 50 -9.53 -16.80 -21.12
C LEU A 50 -9.45 -17.77 -22.30
N GLY A 51 -9.19 -17.28 -23.51
CA GLY A 51 -9.00 -18.10 -24.70
C GLY A 51 -7.63 -18.78 -24.78
N ILE A 52 -6.61 -18.24 -24.10
CA ILE A 52 -5.21 -18.72 -24.21
C ILE A 52 -4.68 -19.38 -22.94
N PHE A 53 -5.17 -19.01 -21.76
CA PHE A 53 -4.64 -19.54 -20.50
C PHE A 53 -5.17 -20.97 -20.27
N PRO A 54 -4.31 -21.97 -20.03
CA PRO A 54 -4.70 -23.38 -19.99
C PRO A 54 -5.68 -23.72 -18.86
N ASP A 55 -5.44 -23.21 -17.65
CA ASP A 55 -6.34 -23.36 -16.51
C ASP A 55 -6.34 -22.10 -15.64
N ILE A 56 -7.24 -21.17 -15.96
CA ILE A 56 -7.37 -19.91 -15.20
C ILE A 56 -7.90 -20.14 -13.77
N THR A 57 -8.44 -21.32 -13.47
CA THR A 57 -9.06 -21.62 -12.17
C THR A 57 -8.03 -21.83 -11.05
N VAL A 58 -6.75 -21.98 -11.42
CA VAL A 58 -5.63 -21.98 -10.47
C VAL A 58 -5.52 -20.66 -9.70
N PHE A 59 -5.98 -19.55 -10.27
CA PHE A 59 -5.94 -18.24 -9.63
C PHE A 59 -7.18 -17.98 -8.76
N ASP A 60 -6.98 -17.35 -7.60
CA ASP A 60 -8.07 -16.86 -6.77
C ASP A 60 -8.65 -15.57 -7.33
N ARG A 61 -7.80 -14.71 -7.91
CA ARG A 61 -8.21 -13.48 -8.59
C ARG A 61 -7.37 -13.23 -9.84
N VAL A 62 -8.00 -12.61 -10.83
CA VAL A 62 -7.36 -12.09 -12.03
C VAL A 62 -7.61 -10.60 -12.09
N VAL A 63 -6.53 -9.84 -12.19
CA VAL A 63 -6.49 -8.41 -12.45
C VAL A 63 -6.20 -8.24 -13.93
N ALA A 64 -7.24 -8.05 -14.73
CA ALA A 64 -7.14 -7.89 -16.18
C ALA A 64 -7.13 -6.40 -16.57
N GLU A 65 -6.91 -6.13 -17.86
CA GLU A 65 -7.01 -4.79 -18.45
C GLU A 65 -6.15 -3.76 -17.70
N ASN A 66 -4.93 -4.18 -17.35
CA ASN A 66 -3.92 -3.39 -16.65
C ASN A 66 -4.44 -2.81 -15.32
N GLY A 67 -5.31 -3.54 -14.61
CA GLY A 67 -5.86 -3.11 -13.33
C GLY A 67 -7.28 -2.58 -13.35
N ALA A 68 -7.91 -2.49 -14.52
CA ALA A 68 -9.24 -1.92 -14.65
C ALA A 68 -10.38 -2.91 -14.37
N LEU A 69 -10.09 -4.21 -14.40
CA LEU A 69 -11.10 -5.27 -14.28
C LEU A 69 -10.62 -6.36 -13.33
N LEU A 70 -11.43 -6.67 -12.31
CA LEU A 70 -11.27 -7.89 -11.53
C LEU A 70 -12.13 -9.00 -12.10
N TYR A 71 -11.57 -10.20 -12.06
CA TYR A 71 -12.27 -11.43 -12.38
C TYR A 71 -12.02 -12.49 -11.31
N CYS A 72 -13.09 -13.17 -10.90
CA CYS A 72 -13.02 -14.31 -9.99
C CYS A 72 -13.24 -15.60 -10.81
N PRO A 73 -12.20 -16.42 -11.06
CA PRO A 73 -12.33 -17.64 -11.85
C PRO A 73 -13.36 -18.63 -11.31
N LYS A 74 -13.48 -18.74 -9.98
CA LYS A 74 -14.40 -19.67 -9.30
C LYS A 74 -15.87 -19.33 -9.54
N THR A 75 -16.24 -18.05 -9.51
CA THR A 75 -17.63 -17.59 -9.68
C THR A 75 -17.91 -17.06 -11.08
N ARG A 76 -16.88 -16.89 -11.91
CA ARG A 76 -16.91 -16.20 -13.20
C ARG A 76 -17.40 -14.76 -13.13
N GLN A 77 -17.37 -14.16 -11.94
CA GLN A 77 -17.79 -12.78 -11.74
C GLN A 77 -16.76 -11.82 -12.32
N ARG A 78 -17.23 -10.91 -13.18
CA ARG A 78 -16.47 -9.74 -13.66
C ARG A 78 -16.87 -8.53 -12.83
N LYS A 79 -15.89 -7.76 -12.36
CA LYS A 79 -16.11 -6.54 -11.59
C LYS A 79 -15.21 -5.44 -12.14
N PRO A 80 -15.76 -4.51 -12.93
CA PRO A 80 -15.06 -3.30 -13.34
C PRO A 80 -14.63 -2.50 -12.11
N ILE A 81 -13.36 -2.08 -12.08
CA ILE A 81 -12.83 -1.12 -11.11
C ILE A 81 -12.89 0.30 -11.69
N ALA A 82 -12.93 0.42 -13.01
CA ALA A 82 -12.91 1.67 -13.74
C ALA A 82 -14.10 1.78 -14.71
N ASP A 83 -14.40 3.00 -15.13
CA ASP A 83 -15.43 3.26 -16.13
C ASP A 83 -15.03 2.70 -17.50
N ALA A 84 -16.04 2.30 -18.28
CA ALA A 84 -15.84 1.88 -19.66
C ALA A 84 -15.31 3.05 -20.52
N PRO A 85 -14.51 2.77 -21.56
CA PRO A 85 -14.06 3.81 -22.47
C PRO A 85 -15.26 4.48 -23.16
N PRO A 86 -15.28 5.82 -23.30
CA PRO A 86 -16.36 6.50 -23.99
C PRO A 86 -16.51 6.00 -25.43
N ALA A 87 -17.74 5.70 -25.86
CA ALA A 87 -18.00 5.22 -27.22
C ALA A 87 -17.49 6.21 -28.29
N SER A 88 -17.65 7.52 -28.03
CA SER A 88 -17.14 8.59 -28.89
C SER A 88 -15.62 8.56 -29.07
N PHE A 89 -14.88 8.08 -28.08
CA PHE A 89 -13.43 7.93 -28.17
C PHE A 89 -13.05 6.80 -29.13
N VAL A 90 -13.68 5.64 -28.98
CA VAL A 90 -13.42 4.46 -29.84
C VAL A 90 -13.82 4.74 -31.29
N GLU A 91 -14.97 5.38 -31.49
CA GLU A 91 -15.43 5.84 -32.81
C GLU A 91 -14.45 6.82 -33.45
N GLU A 92 -13.92 7.76 -32.68
CA GLU A 92 -12.97 8.75 -33.17
C GLU A 92 -11.62 8.11 -33.56
N LEU A 93 -11.11 7.16 -32.78
CA LEU A 93 -9.90 6.41 -33.15
C LEU A 93 -10.12 5.59 -34.42
N THR A 94 -11.28 4.96 -34.55
CA THR A 94 -11.67 4.22 -35.75
C THR A 94 -11.73 5.15 -36.96
N ARG A 95 -12.35 6.34 -36.82
CA ARG A 95 -12.43 7.36 -37.87
C ARG A 95 -11.06 7.87 -38.30
N ARG A 96 -10.10 7.94 -37.37
CA ARG A 96 -8.71 8.32 -37.63
C ARG A 96 -7.85 7.18 -38.20
N GLY A 97 -8.41 5.99 -38.41
CA GLY A 97 -7.72 4.87 -39.03
C GLY A 97 -6.75 4.14 -38.11
N VAL A 98 -6.92 4.24 -36.79
CA VAL A 98 -6.09 3.50 -35.82
C VAL A 98 -6.32 2.01 -36.01
N GLN A 99 -5.25 1.28 -36.35
CA GLN A 99 -5.22 -0.17 -36.49
C GLN A 99 -3.84 -0.71 -36.07
N PRO A 100 -3.77 -1.89 -35.43
CA PRO A 100 -4.88 -2.59 -34.77
C PRO A 100 -5.49 -1.73 -33.65
N LEU A 101 -6.81 -1.87 -33.44
CA LEU A 101 -7.54 -1.23 -32.35
C LEU A 101 -8.39 -2.28 -31.65
N SER A 102 -8.24 -2.39 -30.34
CA SER A 102 -9.02 -3.28 -29.50
C SER A 102 -9.66 -2.50 -28.34
N CYS A 103 -10.83 -2.96 -27.90
CA CYS A 103 -11.61 -2.34 -26.84
C CYS A 103 -12.12 -3.42 -25.91
N GLY A 104 -11.54 -3.47 -24.70
CA GLY A 104 -12.03 -4.31 -23.61
C GLY A 104 -13.19 -3.65 -22.86
N ASN A 105 -13.39 -4.07 -21.61
CA ASN A 105 -14.46 -3.57 -20.76
C ASN A 105 -14.19 -2.12 -20.29
N CYS A 106 -12.92 -1.83 -19.99
CA CYS A 106 -12.44 -0.59 -19.39
C CYS A 106 -11.16 -0.06 -20.07
N ILE A 107 -10.56 -0.83 -20.98
CA ILE A 107 -9.33 -0.50 -21.70
C ILE A 107 -9.56 -0.32 -23.19
N VAL A 108 -8.81 0.60 -23.81
CA VAL A 108 -8.60 0.62 -25.26
C VAL A 108 -7.14 0.34 -25.54
N ALA A 109 -6.84 -0.59 -26.43
CA ALA A 109 -5.48 -1.00 -26.75
C ALA A 109 -5.18 -0.84 -28.24
N THR A 110 -3.98 -0.38 -28.54
CA THR A 110 -3.39 -0.31 -29.88
C THR A 110 -1.87 -0.51 -29.76
N VAL A 111 -1.14 -0.21 -30.81
CA VAL A 111 0.32 -0.35 -30.88
C VAL A 111 0.96 0.94 -31.39
N GLN A 112 2.25 1.09 -31.14
CA GLN A 112 3.03 2.17 -31.74
C GLN A 112 3.03 2.05 -33.28
N PRO A 113 2.99 3.18 -34.02
CA PRO A 113 3.09 4.57 -33.56
C PRO A 113 1.73 5.27 -33.34
N ASN A 114 0.64 4.54 -33.06
CA ASN A 114 -0.71 5.12 -32.96
C ASN A 114 -0.91 6.04 -31.73
N GLU A 115 0.04 6.10 -30.78
CA GLU A 115 -0.03 6.92 -29.58
C GLU A 115 -0.25 8.42 -29.89
N THR A 116 0.30 8.91 -31.00
CA THR A 116 0.11 10.32 -31.39
C THR A 116 -1.33 10.61 -31.75
N ILE A 117 -1.98 9.67 -32.46
CA ILE A 117 -3.39 9.77 -32.86
C ILE A 117 -4.28 9.66 -31.63
N VAL A 118 -3.96 8.73 -30.73
CA VAL A 118 -4.64 8.53 -29.44
C VAL A 118 -4.61 9.80 -28.58
N LEU A 119 -3.43 10.38 -28.35
CA LEU A 119 -3.27 11.59 -27.55
C LEU A 119 -4.02 12.77 -28.16
N ALA A 120 -4.00 12.90 -29.49
CA ALA A 120 -4.77 13.92 -30.18
C ALA A 120 -6.30 13.71 -29.98
N ALA A 121 -6.79 12.47 -30.06
CA ALA A 121 -8.21 12.18 -29.86
C ALA A 121 -8.66 12.46 -28.42
N ILE A 122 -7.85 12.08 -27.42
CA ILE A 122 -8.10 12.39 -26.01
C ILE A 122 -8.25 13.90 -25.82
N ARG A 123 -7.30 14.68 -26.36
CA ARG A 123 -7.32 16.15 -26.28
C ARG A 123 -8.53 16.76 -26.98
N ASP A 124 -8.81 16.34 -28.21
CA ASP A 124 -9.86 16.95 -29.04
C ASP A 124 -11.26 16.67 -28.47
N LEU A 125 -11.44 15.54 -27.79
CA LEU A 125 -12.67 15.18 -27.09
C LEU A 125 -12.73 15.69 -25.64
N GLY A 126 -11.64 16.29 -25.12
CA GLY A 126 -11.57 16.77 -23.74
C GLY A 126 -11.68 15.67 -22.69
N LEU A 127 -11.15 14.49 -22.98
CA LEU A 127 -11.22 13.32 -22.09
C LEU A 127 -10.07 13.31 -21.09
N GLU A 128 -10.35 12.85 -19.88
CA GLU A 128 -9.35 12.57 -18.86
C GLU A 128 -8.97 11.09 -18.95
N LEU A 129 -8.13 10.73 -19.93
CA LEU A 129 -7.60 9.39 -20.14
C LEU A 129 -6.07 9.43 -20.12
N GLN A 130 -5.45 8.36 -19.62
CA GLN A 130 -4.00 8.18 -19.60
C GLN A 130 -3.56 7.14 -20.61
N VAL A 131 -2.37 7.34 -21.20
CA VAL A 131 -1.73 6.40 -22.11
C VAL A 131 -0.59 5.69 -21.37
N ILE A 132 -0.56 4.37 -21.45
CA ILE A 132 0.45 3.49 -20.84
C ILE A 132 1.14 2.70 -21.94
N PHE A 133 2.47 2.65 -21.88
CA PHE A 133 3.30 1.90 -22.83
C PHE A 133 3.77 0.58 -22.20
N ASN A 134 3.81 -0.47 -23.00
CA ASN A 134 4.41 -1.75 -22.62
C ASN A 134 4.95 -2.45 -23.88
N LYS A 135 6.28 -2.53 -24.05
CA LYS A 135 6.93 -3.22 -25.19
C LYS A 135 6.29 -2.94 -26.58
N GLY A 136 5.97 -1.68 -26.87
CA GLY A 136 5.35 -1.24 -28.13
C GLY A 136 3.82 -1.27 -28.17
N ALA A 137 3.16 -1.84 -27.17
CA ALA A 137 1.72 -1.69 -26.96
C ALA A 137 1.40 -0.31 -26.36
N VAL A 138 0.24 0.23 -26.74
CA VAL A 138 -0.31 1.51 -26.30
C VAL A 138 -1.67 1.22 -25.69
N MET A 139 -1.77 1.34 -24.37
CA MET A 139 -2.98 1.08 -23.59
C MET A 139 -3.57 2.39 -23.08
N VAL A 140 -4.87 2.56 -23.19
CA VAL A 140 -5.59 3.78 -22.79
C VAL A 140 -6.62 3.43 -21.73
N LEU A 141 -6.50 4.09 -20.58
CA LEU A 141 -7.26 3.81 -19.37
C LEU A 141 -7.66 5.11 -18.65
N PRO A 142 -8.61 5.07 -17.71
CA PRO A 142 -8.82 6.19 -16.79
C PRO A 142 -7.59 6.47 -15.91
N PRO A 143 -7.33 7.73 -15.52
CA PRO A 143 -6.25 8.11 -14.61
C PRO A 143 -6.31 7.34 -13.29
N GLY A 144 -5.14 6.97 -12.78
CA GLY A 144 -5.01 6.24 -11.51
C GLY A 144 -5.25 4.73 -11.61
N VAL A 145 -5.69 4.21 -12.76
CA VAL A 145 -5.87 2.78 -12.99
C VAL A 145 -4.59 2.15 -13.53
N ASN A 146 -4.01 1.21 -12.79
CA ASN A 146 -2.83 0.46 -13.20
C ASN A 146 -2.76 -0.90 -12.49
N LYS A 147 -1.74 -1.72 -12.81
CA LYS A 147 -1.54 -3.04 -12.17
C LYS A 147 -1.50 -2.96 -10.63
N ALA A 148 -0.97 -1.88 -10.05
CA ALA A 148 -0.97 -1.68 -8.61
C ALA A 148 -2.36 -1.44 -8.03
N SER A 149 -3.15 -0.54 -8.62
CA SER A 149 -4.53 -0.28 -8.15
C SER A 149 -5.38 -1.55 -8.24
N GLY A 150 -5.19 -2.34 -9.31
CA GLY A 150 -5.83 -3.64 -9.46
C GLY A 150 -5.38 -4.67 -8.42
N LEU A 151 -4.07 -4.74 -8.11
CA LEU A 151 -3.56 -5.60 -7.05
C LEU A 151 -4.14 -5.22 -5.68
N VAL A 152 -4.20 -3.93 -5.34
CA VAL A 152 -4.78 -3.45 -4.08
C VAL A 152 -6.25 -3.90 -3.97
N ALA A 153 -7.02 -3.72 -5.04
CA ALA A 153 -8.42 -4.13 -5.08
C ALA A 153 -8.57 -5.67 -4.96
N ALA A 154 -7.72 -6.45 -5.64
CA ALA A 154 -7.73 -7.91 -5.54
C ALA A 154 -7.35 -8.41 -4.14
N ALA A 155 -6.32 -7.82 -3.53
CA ALA A 155 -5.89 -8.16 -2.17
C ALA A 155 -7.01 -7.87 -1.16
N ALA A 156 -7.70 -6.72 -1.29
CA ALA A 156 -8.83 -6.37 -0.45
C ALA A 156 -10.00 -7.37 -0.57
N GLU A 157 -10.34 -7.84 -1.78
CA GLU A 157 -11.37 -8.88 -1.95
C GLU A 157 -10.99 -10.24 -1.37
N LEU A 158 -9.69 -10.50 -1.24
CA LEU A 158 -9.16 -11.70 -0.60
C LEU A 158 -8.97 -11.54 0.91
N GLY A 159 -9.26 -10.35 1.47
CA GLY A 159 -9.03 -10.03 2.89
C GLY A 159 -7.56 -9.86 3.26
N LEU A 160 -6.68 -9.74 2.26
CA LEU A 160 -5.22 -9.66 2.41
C LEU A 160 -4.73 -8.21 2.35
N SER A 161 -3.54 -8.00 2.91
CA SER A 161 -2.74 -6.79 2.71
C SER A 161 -1.73 -6.99 1.58
N THR A 162 -1.40 -5.93 0.85
CA THR A 162 -0.28 -5.95 -0.12
C THR A 162 1.08 -6.15 0.57
N HIS A 163 1.15 -5.91 1.88
CA HIS A 163 2.30 -6.24 2.74
C HIS A 163 2.50 -7.75 2.94
N ASN A 164 1.57 -8.60 2.48
CA ASN A 164 1.70 -10.05 2.50
C ASN A 164 1.78 -10.64 1.08
N VAL A 165 1.97 -9.80 0.07
CA VAL A 165 2.05 -10.20 -1.34
C VAL A 165 3.51 -10.22 -1.79
N VAL A 166 3.87 -11.26 -2.54
CA VAL A 166 5.03 -11.27 -3.42
C VAL A 166 4.57 -10.91 -4.83
N ALA A 167 5.17 -9.92 -5.46
CA ALA A 167 4.93 -9.59 -6.86
C ALA A 167 6.08 -10.04 -7.76
N VAL A 168 5.78 -10.56 -8.95
CA VAL A 168 6.75 -10.87 -10.00
C VAL A 168 6.32 -10.31 -11.34
N GLY A 169 7.25 -9.69 -12.07
CA GLY A 169 6.99 -9.06 -13.37
C GLY A 169 8.24 -8.88 -14.22
N ASP A 170 8.08 -8.32 -15.41
CA ASP A 170 9.17 -8.18 -16.39
C ASP A 170 9.18 -6.86 -17.19
N GLY A 171 8.04 -6.18 -17.32
CA GLY A 171 7.86 -5.05 -18.24
C GLY A 171 7.76 -3.68 -17.56
N GLU A 172 7.58 -2.62 -18.37
CA GLU A 172 7.51 -1.23 -17.90
C GLU A 172 6.29 -0.99 -16.99
N ASN A 173 5.16 -1.64 -17.28
CA ASN A 173 3.92 -1.50 -16.52
C ASN A 173 3.94 -2.26 -15.17
N ASP A 174 4.99 -3.04 -14.90
CA ASP A 174 5.15 -3.78 -13.64
C ASP A 174 5.83 -2.98 -12.53
N HIS A 175 6.39 -1.81 -12.82
CA HIS A 175 7.04 -0.97 -11.80
C HIS A 175 6.13 -0.72 -10.59
N ALA A 176 4.91 -0.26 -10.83
CA ALA A 176 3.94 0.01 -9.77
C ALA A 176 3.50 -1.28 -9.06
N LEU A 177 3.38 -2.40 -9.79
CA LEU A 177 3.03 -3.70 -9.23
C LEU A 177 4.08 -4.16 -8.21
N LEU A 178 5.36 -4.13 -8.59
CA LEU A 178 6.48 -4.51 -7.72
C LEU A 178 6.61 -3.57 -6.52
N GLU A 179 6.45 -2.26 -6.71
CA GLU A 179 6.54 -1.27 -5.63
C GLU A 179 5.44 -1.47 -4.56
N THR A 180 4.24 -1.87 -5.00
CA THR A 180 3.08 -2.06 -4.12
C THR A 180 3.19 -3.29 -3.23
N ALA A 181 3.81 -4.36 -3.72
CA ALA A 181 3.99 -5.61 -2.97
C ALA A 181 5.15 -5.54 -1.95
N GLU A 182 5.01 -6.26 -0.84
CA GLU A 182 6.05 -6.38 0.20
C GLU A 182 7.36 -6.93 -0.33
N TYR A 183 7.27 -7.94 -1.17
CA TYR A 183 8.40 -8.53 -1.83
C TYR A 183 8.21 -8.43 -3.34
N SER A 184 9.27 -8.06 -4.03
CA SER A 184 9.27 -7.87 -5.47
C SER A 184 10.37 -8.70 -6.11
N ALA A 185 10.01 -9.42 -7.15
CA ALA A 185 10.92 -10.17 -7.99
C ALA A 185 10.80 -9.69 -9.43
N ALA A 186 11.94 -9.62 -10.12
CA ALA A 186 11.98 -9.46 -11.58
C ALA A 186 12.57 -10.72 -12.20
N VAL A 187 11.96 -11.23 -13.27
CA VAL A 187 12.52 -12.38 -14.00
C VAL A 187 13.79 -12.00 -14.76
N ALA A 188 14.63 -12.97 -15.13
CA ALA A 188 15.94 -12.67 -15.74
C ALA A 188 15.85 -11.84 -17.03
N ASN A 189 14.79 -12.04 -17.82
CA ASN A 189 14.48 -11.31 -19.05
C ASN A 189 13.80 -9.95 -18.83
N ALA A 190 13.56 -9.54 -17.59
CA ALA A 190 12.95 -8.26 -17.28
C ALA A 190 13.82 -7.08 -17.73
N ILE A 191 13.17 -5.95 -18.00
CA ILE A 191 13.86 -4.72 -18.39
C ILE A 191 14.86 -4.27 -17.29
N PRO A 192 16.02 -3.66 -17.65
CA PRO A 192 17.06 -3.32 -16.68
C PRO A 192 16.56 -2.50 -15.49
N MET A 193 15.74 -1.48 -15.75
CA MET A 193 15.17 -0.61 -14.72
C MET A 193 14.31 -1.36 -13.71
N LEU A 194 13.59 -2.42 -14.14
CA LEU A 194 12.75 -3.22 -13.24
C LEU A 194 13.62 -4.12 -12.35
N ARG A 195 14.65 -4.74 -12.92
CA ARG A 195 15.63 -5.58 -12.19
C ARG A 195 16.41 -4.80 -11.14
N GLU A 196 16.74 -3.53 -11.42
CA GLU A 196 17.42 -2.65 -10.46
C GLU A 196 16.56 -2.36 -9.23
N LYS A 197 15.24 -2.20 -9.43
CA LYS A 197 14.28 -1.86 -8.38
C LYS A 197 13.73 -3.06 -7.61
N ALA A 198 13.73 -4.25 -8.20
CA ALA A 198 13.24 -5.46 -7.53
C ALA A 198 14.14 -5.85 -6.34
N ASP A 199 13.56 -6.48 -5.31
CA ASP A 199 14.34 -7.06 -4.21
C ASP A 199 15.26 -8.16 -4.72
N ARG A 200 14.69 -8.98 -5.60
CA ARG A 200 15.35 -10.12 -6.22
C ARG A 200 15.20 -10.09 -7.73
N VAL A 201 16.29 -10.46 -8.39
CA VAL A 201 16.27 -10.87 -9.79
C VAL A 201 16.43 -12.38 -9.79
N THR A 202 15.51 -13.10 -10.43
CA THR A 202 15.60 -14.57 -10.53
C THR A 202 16.70 -14.97 -11.50
N ALA A 203 17.26 -16.16 -11.35
CA ALA A 203 18.20 -16.71 -12.33
C ALA A 203 17.46 -17.15 -13.60
N GLY A 204 16.26 -17.73 -13.44
CA GLY A 204 15.40 -18.13 -14.56
C GLY A 204 14.74 -16.96 -15.27
N SER A 205 14.49 -17.12 -16.58
CA SER A 205 13.65 -16.22 -17.38
C SER A 205 12.21 -16.72 -17.44
N HIS A 206 11.24 -15.84 -17.66
CA HIS A 206 9.84 -16.21 -17.82
C HIS A 206 9.39 -17.15 -16.69
N GLY A 207 8.61 -18.19 -17.04
CA GLY A 207 8.05 -19.14 -16.09
C GLY A 207 9.11 -19.86 -15.24
N ASP A 208 10.34 -20.04 -15.72
CA ASP A 208 11.41 -20.66 -14.94
C ASP A 208 11.79 -19.80 -13.72
N GLY A 209 11.84 -18.47 -13.89
CA GLY A 209 12.07 -17.55 -12.79
C GLY A 209 10.92 -17.55 -11.78
N VAL A 210 9.68 -17.69 -12.26
CA VAL A 210 8.52 -17.82 -11.37
C VAL A 210 8.56 -19.14 -10.59
N MET A 211 8.95 -20.24 -11.23
CA MET A 211 9.11 -21.54 -10.56
C MET A 211 10.19 -21.51 -9.48
N GLU A 212 11.32 -20.86 -9.75
CA GLU A 212 12.39 -20.60 -8.77
C GLU A 212 11.84 -19.86 -7.54
N LEU A 213 11.10 -18.77 -7.76
CA LEU A 213 10.48 -17.99 -6.70
C LEU A 213 9.46 -18.80 -5.88
N ILE A 214 8.64 -19.62 -6.56
CA ILE A 214 7.67 -20.51 -5.91
C ILE A 214 8.38 -21.55 -5.05
N ALA A 215 9.48 -22.14 -5.53
CA ALA A 215 10.25 -23.12 -4.77
C ALA A 215 10.74 -22.53 -3.45
N ASP A 216 11.33 -21.33 -3.48
CA ASP A 216 11.86 -20.67 -2.29
C ASP A 216 10.75 -20.19 -1.33
N LEU A 217 9.60 -19.78 -1.87
CA LEU A 217 8.40 -19.48 -1.07
C LEU A 217 7.91 -20.72 -0.29
N LEU A 218 7.93 -21.89 -0.93
CA LEU A 218 7.51 -23.15 -0.33
C LEU A 218 8.53 -23.69 0.67
N GLU A 219 9.82 -23.53 0.39
CA GLU A 219 10.90 -24.07 1.22
C GLU A 219 11.08 -23.27 2.51
N ASN A 220 11.21 -21.94 2.42
CA ASN A 220 11.61 -21.11 3.56
C ASN A 220 10.93 -19.73 3.57
N ASP A 221 9.88 -19.54 2.77
CA ASP A 221 9.13 -18.29 2.72
C ASP A 221 10.02 -17.07 2.39
N LEU A 222 11.00 -17.29 1.50
CA LEU A 222 12.02 -16.33 1.07
C LEU A 222 12.98 -15.85 2.16
N ALA A 223 13.07 -16.54 3.30
CA ALA A 223 13.96 -16.15 4.40
C ALA A 223 15.44 -16.08 4.00
N ALA A 224 15.87 -16.88 3.01
CA ALA A 224 17.24 -16.87 2.50
C ALA A 224 17.58 -15.65 1.62
N SER A 225 16.57 -14.91 1.13
CA SER A 225 16.74 -13.75 0.27
C SER A 225 15.83 -12.62 0.76
N PRO A 226 16.18 -11.95 1.88
CA PRO A 226 15.35 -10.90 2.46
C PRO A 226 15.17 -9.72 1.48
N PRO A 227 14.08 -8.94 1.61
CA PRO A 227 13.84 -7.77 0.78
C PRO A 227 15.03 -6.81 0.80
N ARG A 228 15.27 -6.10 -0.31
CA ARG A 228 16.28 -5.04 -0.32
C ARG A 228 15.83 -3.94 0.62
N THR A 229 16.69 -3.64 1.59
CA THR A 229 16.39 -2.70 2.68
C THR A 229 15.95 -1.33 2.16
N ALA A 230 16.38 -0.91 0.97
CA ALA A 230 16.07 0.40 0.42
C ALA A 230 14.58 0.67 0.11
N ARG A 231 13.73 -0.36 -0.09
CA ARG A 231 12.33 -0.12 -0.52
C ARG A 231 11.41 0.28 0.63
N ARG A 232 11.64 -0.30 1.81
CA ARG A 232 10.76 -0.14 2.97
C ARG A 232 11.58 -0.22 4.24
N THR A 233 11.74 0.92 4.90
CA THR A 233 12.34 1.00 6.24
C THR A 233 11.53 1.92 7.11
N VAL A 234 11.60 1.67 8.42
CA VAL A 234 11.00 2.54 9.43
C VAL A 234 12.13 3.27 10.12
N LEU A 235 12.11 4.60 10.06
CA LEU A 235 13.07 5.44 10.77
C LEU A 235 12.87 5.28 12.27
N LEU A 236 13.88 4.75 12.96
CA LEU A 236 13.93 4.66 14.42
C LEU A 236 14.44 5.97 15.02
N GLY A 237 15.43 6.60 14.38
CA GLY A 237 16.06 7.83 14.84
C GLY A 237 17.31 8.17 14.03
N ALA A 238 18.15 9.07 14.55
CA ALA A 238 19.45 9.37 13.98
C ALA A 238 20.56 9.11 15.01
N ASP A 239 21.73 8.71 14.53
CA ASP A 239 22.90 8.52 15.35
C ASP A 239 23.54 9.86 15.79
N ALA A 240 24.62 9.75 16.57
CA ALA A 240 25.40 10.89 17.02
C ALA A 240 25.95 11.79 15.91
N ASN A 241 26.17 11.22 14.73
CA ASN A 241 26.69 11.89 13.54
C ASN A 241 25.57 12.38 12.61
N GLY A 242 24.30 12.17 12.99
CA GLY A 242 23.13 12.50 12.17
C GLY A 242 22.80 11.45 11.10
N ALA A 243 23.44 10.28 11.10
CA ALA A 243 23.11 9.20 10.20
C ALA A 243 21.81 8.51 10.62
N GLU A 244 20.90 8.28 9.67
CA GLU A 244 19.61 7.65 9.95
C GLU A 244 19.77 6.19 10.41
N ILE A 245 19.07 5.85 11.48
CA ILE A 245 18.92 4.50 11.99
C ILE A 245 17.53 4.03 11.57
N THR A 246 17.49 2.94 10.82
CA THR A 246 16.23 2.39 10.34
C THR A 246 16.11 0.92 10.72
N ILE A 247 14.86 0.46 10.82
CA ILE A 247 14.52 -0.94 11.07
C ILE A 247 13.67 -1.47 9.91
N PRO A 248 13.76 -2.76 9.57
CA PRO A 248 12.83 -3.34 8.61
C PRO A 248 11.42 -3.36 9.21
N PRO A 249 10.37 -3.15 8.39
CA PRO A 249 8.99 -3.07 8.87
C PRO A 249 8.38 -4.44 9.23
N ALA A 250 9.13 -5.53 9.11
CA ALA A 250 8.68 -6.88 9.39
C ALA A 250 9.84 -7.76 9.87
N GLY A 251 9.52 -8.89 10.51
CA GLY A 251 10.54 -9.79 11.08
C GLY A 251 11.22 -9.25 12.35
N MET A 252 10.71 -8.16 12.91
CA MET A 252 11.28 -7.48 14.08
C MET A 252 10.41 -7.65 15.31
N SER A 253 11.05 -7.76 16.47
CA SER A 253 10.42 -7.70 17.78
C SER A 253 11.23 -6.72 18.62
N VAL A 254 10.63 -5.59 18.92
CA VAL A 254 11.29 -4.44 19.56
C VAL A 254 10.88 -4.38 21.03
N LEU A 255 11.85 -4.18 21.91
CA LEU A 255 11.61 -3.82 23.31
C LEU A 255 11.98 -2.35 23.51
N VAL A 256 11.04 -1.56 23.99
CA VAL A 256 11.22 -0.18 24.43
C VAL A 256 11.18 -0.18 25.96
N ALA A 257 12.35 -0.05 26.59
CA ALA A 257 12.50 -0.11 28.04
C ALA A 257 13.04 1.20 28.60
N GLY A 258 12.72 1.53 29.85
CA GLY A 258 13.26 2.74 30.48
C GLY A 258 12.49 3.21 31.68
N SER A 259 12.93 4.30 32.32
CA SER A 259 12.21 4.88 33.46
C SER A 259 10.82 5.41 33.06
N SER A 260 9.90 5.53 34.03
CA SER A 260 8.62 6.20 33.79
C SER A 260 8.85 7.65 33.34
N GLY A 261 7.99 8.16 32.44
CA GLY A 261 8.13 9.49 31.85
C GLY A 261 9.31 9.68 30.87
N ALA A 262 10.08 8.64 30.56
CA ALA A 262 11.27 8.76 29.69
C ALA A 262 10.97 8.91 28.19
N GLY A 263 9.69 8.99 27.78
CA GLY A 263 9.28 9.08 26.37
C GLY A 263 9.14 7.72 25.66
N LYS A 264 8.98 6.61 26.41
CA LYS A 264 8.76 5.27 25.84
C LYS A 264 7.55 5.24 24.91
N SER A 265 6.39 5.70 25.38
CA SER A 265 5.15 5.75 24.62
C SER A 265 5.30 6.68 23.40
N THR A 266 6.04 7.79 23.54
CA THR A 266 6.36 8.68 22.40
C THR A 266 7.16 7.99 21.31
N LEU A 267 8.21 7.23 21.67
CA LEU A 267 8.99 6.46 20.70
C LEU A 267 8.12 5.38 20.03
N ALA A 268 7.33 4.65 20.81
CA ALA A 268 6.49 3.58 20.32
C ALA A 268 5.38 4.11 19.38
N THR A 269 4.69 5.19 19.76
CA THR A 269 3.71 5.88 18.89
C THR A 269 4.36 6.39 17.62
N GLY A 270 5.54 7.01 17.71
CA GLY A 270 6.26 7.48 16.53
C GLY A 270 6.64 6.35 15.56
N LEU A 271 6.93 5.15 16.04
CA LEU A 271 7.14 3.98 15.20
C LEU A 271 5.83 3.54 14.52
N LEU A 272 4.73 3.47 15.28
CA LEU A 272 3.40 3.11 14.75
C LEU A 272 2.91 4.10 13.68
N GLU A 273 3.09 5.41 13.88
CA GLU A 273 2.74 6.43 12.89
C GLU A 273 3.50 6.24 11.57
N ARG A 274 4.80 5.93 11.64
CA ARG A 274 5.64 5.68 10.46
C ARG A 274 5.27 4.39 9.75
N LEU A 275 4.90 3.35 10.51
CA LEU A 275 4.37 2.09 9.99
C LEU A 275 3.03 2.33 9.28
N GLN A 276 2.11 3.06 9.91
CA GLN A 276 0.82 3.40 9.32
C GLN A 276 0.96 4.24 8.04
N ALA A 277 1.88 5.23 8.03
CA ALA A 277 2.16 6.03 6.85
C ALA A 277 2.62 5.19 5.65
N GLN A 278 3.10 3.97 5.90
CA GLN A 278 3.48 2.98 4.88
C GLN A 278 2.41 1.92 4.63
N GLY A 279 1.24 1.98 5.28
CA GLY A 279 0.12 1.05 5.09
C GLY A 279 0.08 -0.14 6.06
N TYR A 280 0.95 -0.19 7.07
CA TYR A 280 0.95 -1.28 8.04
C TYR A 280 -0.12 -1.07 9.11
N GLN A 281 -1.13 -1.95 9.13
CA GLN A 281 -2.08 -2.09 10.23
C GLN A 281 -1.40 -2.53 11.54
N TYR A 282 -1.78 -1.90 12.65
CA TYR A 282 -1.33 -2.27 13.99
C TYR A 282 -2.49 -2.45 15.00
N CYS A 283 -2.18 -3.14 16.09
CA CYS A 283 -3.04 -3.27 17.26
C CYS A 283 -2.26 -2.88 18.52
N ILE A 284 -2.84 -2.07 19.40
CA ILE A 284 -2.23 -1.68 20.68
C ILE A 284 -2.99 -2.37 21.80
N VAL A 285 -2.28 -2.96 22.76
CA VAL A 285 -2.82 -3.44 24.03
C VAL A 285 -2.29 -2.53 25.13
N ASP A 286 -3.18 -1.73 25.68
CA ASP A 286 -2.86 -0.62 26.57
C ASP A 286 -3.59 -0.79 27.91
N PRO A 287 -2.87 -1.18 28.97
CA PRO A 287 -3.46 -1.38 30.29
C PRO A 287 -3.69 -0.09 31.10
N GLU A 288 -3.08 1.03 30.71
CA GLU A 288 -3.17 2.30 31.46
C GLU A 288 -4.04 3.34 30.75
N GLY A 289 -4.34 3.16 29.47
CA GLY A 289 -5.13 4.08 28.66
C GLY A 289 -4.34 5.24 28.07
N ASP A 290 -3.00 5.17 28.08
CA ASP A 290 -2.07 6.16 27.53
C ASP A 290 -2.28 6.44 26.04
N TYR A 291 -2.90 5.52 25.32
CA TYR A 291 -3.13 5.58 23.88
C TYR A 291 -4.58 5.94 23.50
N ALA A 292 -5.40 6.37 24.47
CA ALA A 292 -6.83 6.65 24.24
C ALA A 292 -7.11 7.79 23.24
N ASP A 293 -6.18 8.73 23.07
CA ASP A 293 -6.34 9.91 22.21
C ASP A 293 -5.75 9.73 20.80
N LEU A 294 -5.37 8.51 20.40
CA LEU A 294 -4.88 8.25 19.05
C LEU A 294 -5.96 8.51 18.00
N THR A 295 -5.71 9.45 17.09
CA THR A 295 -6.64 9.83 16.01
C THR A 295 -6.81 8.77 14.93
N ASP A 296 -5.83 7.87 14.84
CA ASP A 296 -5.64 6.95 13.72
C ASP A 296 -5.96 5.49 14.06
N ALA A 297 -6.51 5.26 15.26
CA ALA A 297 -6.95 3.95 15.72
C ALA A 297 -8.36 4.02 16.32
N VAL A 298 -9.13 2.95 16.13
CA VAL A 298 -10.39 2.76 16.84
C VAL A 298 -10.06 2.24 18.23
N VAL A 299 -10.31 3.06 19.25
CA VAL A 299 -10.09 2.66 20.65
C VAL A 299 -11.31 1.89 21.16
N LEU A 300 -11.07 0.68 21.65
CA LEU A 300 -12.06 -0.24 22.21
C LEU A 300 -11.78 -0.44 23.70
N GLY A 301 -12.83 -0.32 24.52
CA GLY A 301 -12.72 -0.34 25.97
C GLY A 301 -12.61 1.07 26.57
N ASN A 302 -12.86 1.16 27.88
CA ASN A 302 -12.76 2.38 28.67
C ASN A 302 -12.67 2.05 30.17
N ALA A 303 -12.69 3.07 31.02
CA ALA A 303 -12.61 2.92 32.48
C ALA A 303 -13.78 2.15 33.11
N GLN A 304 -14.89 1.97 32.40
CA GLN A 304 -16.08 1.29 32.91
C GLN A 304 -16.24 -0.12 32.34
N ARG A 305 -15.62 -0.42 31.19
CA ARG A 305 -15.81 -1.67 30.45
C ARG A 305 -14.55 -2.03 29.66
N ALA A 306 -14.06 -3.25 29.87
CA ALA A 306 -13.10 -3.89 28.97
C ALA A 306 -13.77 -4.30 27.63
N PRO A 307 -13.03 -4.25 26.51
CA PRO A 307 -13.55 -4.65 25.21
C PRO A 307 -13.72 -6.17 25.10
N GLY A 308 -14.63 -6.62 24.23
CA GLY A 308 -14.76 -8.04 23.92
C GLY A 308 -13.76 -8.49 22.85
N ASN A 309 -13.26 -9.73 22.94
CA ASN A 309 -12.32 -10.25 21.94
C ASN A 309 -12.93 -10.28 20.52
N ASP A 310 -14.23 -10.54 20.38
CA ASP A 310 -14.90 -10.54 19.06
C ASP A 310 -15.01 -9.12 18.47
N GLU A 311 -15.24 -8.12 19.33
CA GLU A 311 -15.29 -6.70 18.95
C GLU A 311 -13.94 -6.24 18.40
N ILE A 312 -12.85 -6.63 19.06
CA ILE A 312 -11.47 -6.36 18.64
C ILE A 312 -11.20 -6.99 17.26
N LEU A 313 -11.49 -8.28 17.10
CA LEU A 313 -11.21 -9.00 15.86
C LEU A 313 -12.03 -8.44 14.69
N THR A 314 -13.31 -8.11 14.92
CA THR A 314 -14.18 -7.51 13.91
C THR A 314 -13.65 -6.16 13.41
N ALA A 315 -13.08 -5.35 14.32
CA ALA A 315 -12.44 -4.10 13.93
C ALA A 315 -11.18 -4.35 13.08
N LEU A 316 -10.35 -5.32 13.48
CA LEU A 316 -9.11 -5.69 12.78
C LEU A 316 -9.33 -6.37 11.41
N GLU A 317 -10.49 -6.98 11.16
CA GLU A 317 -10.82 -7.56 9.85
C GLU A 317 -10.70 -6.55 8.71
N LYS A 318 -11.01 -5.27 8.98
CA LYS A 318 -10.90 -4.17 8.02
C LYS A 318 -9.44 -3.75 7.82
N PRO A 319 -8.85 -3.87 6.61
CA PRO A 319 -7.44 -3.55 6.32
C PRO A 319 -6.95 -2.20 6.83
N ASP A 320 -7.78 -1.17 6.70
CA ASP A 320 -7.39 0.22 6.95
C ASP A 320 -7.68 0.68 8.38
N VAL A 321 -8.11 -0.21 9.27
CA VAL A 321 -8.49 0.12 10.65
C VAL A 321 -7.42 -0.35 11.62
N ASN A 322 -6.73 0.57 12.28
CA ASN A 322 -5.90 0.23 13.45
C ASN A 322 -6.78 0.15 14.70
N VAL A 323 -6.37 -0.63 15.69
CA VAL A 323 -7.13 -0.83 16.94
C VAL A 323 -6.29 -0.51 18.15
N GLY A 324 -6.84 0.28 19.08
CA GLY A 324 -6.30 0.46 20.43
C GLY A 324 -7.19 -0.25 21.43
N ILE A 325 -6.62 -1.12 22.26
CA ILE A 325 -7.36 -1.90 23.26
C ILE A 325 -7.05 -1.29 24.62
N ASN A 326 -8.02 -0.59 25.19
CA ASN A 326 -7.90 0.04 26.49
C ASN A 326 -8.42 -0.91 27.58
N LEU A 327 -7.52 -1.33 28.48
CA LEU A 327 -7.82 -2.24 29.58
C LEU A 327 -7.88 -1.54 30.95
N ILE A 328 -7.98 -0.21 30.99
CA ILE A 328 -8.03 0.56 32.25
C ILE A 328 -9.23 0.16 33.13
N GLY A 329 -10.34 -0.28 32.53
CA GLY A 329 -11.50 -0.82 33.23
C GLY A 329 -11.35 -2.25 33.74
N LEU A 330 -10.21 -2.91 33.52
CA LEU A 330 -9.93 -4.28 33.95
C LEU A 330 -8.97 -4.29 35.16
N PRO A 331 -9.30 -5.02 36.25
CA PRO A 331 -8.41 -5.18 37.41
C PRO A 331 -7.05 -5.76 37.02
N LEU A 332 -5.99 -5.36 37.71
CA LEU A 332 -4.61 -5.70 37.38
C LEU A 332 -4.39 -7.21 37.24
N GLU A 333 -4.97 -7.98 38.15
CA GLU A 333 -4.89 -9.44 38.22
C GLU A 333 -5.59 -10.16 37.05
N ALA A 334 -6.55 -9.52 36.39
CA ALA A 334 -7.31 -10.10 35.28
C ALA A 334 -6.68 -9.79 33.90
N ARG A 335 -5.71 -8.85 33.84
CA ARG A 335 -5.08 -8.42 32.59
C ARG A 335 -4.26 -9.52 31.91
N PRO A 336 -3.46 -10.35 32.62
CA PRO A 336 -2.75 -11.47 32.00
C PRO A 336 -3.71 -12.45 31.32
N ASP A 337 -4.78 -12.87 32.00
CA ASP A 337 -5.76 -13.81 31.45
C ASP A 337 -6.48 -13.26 30.22
N PHE A 338 -6.84 -11.98 30.23
CA PHE A 338 -7.41 -11.31 29.06
C PHE A 338 -6.46 -11.37 27.87
N PHE A 339 -5.19 -10.97 28.06
CA PHE A 339 -4.21 -10.94 26.98
C PHE A 339 -3.87 -12.34 26.46
N LEU A 340 -3.73 -13.33 27.35
CA LEU A 340 -3.51 -14.73 26.98
C LEU A 340 -4.72 -15.34 26.25
N GLY A 341 -5.93 -14.87 26.52
CA GLY A 341 -7.13 -15.23 25.74
C GLY A 341 -7.22 -14.54 24.38
N LEU A 342 -6.64 -13.35 24.23
CA LEU A 342 -6.65 -12.56 22.99
C LEU A 342 -5.54 -12.97 22.02
N LEU A 343 -4.32 -13.18 22.52
CA LEU A 343 -3.12 -13.37 21.70
C LEU A 343 -3.25 -14.54 20.70
N PRO A 344 -3.75 -15.73 21.06
CA PRO A 344 -3.94 -16.82 20.09
C PRO A 344 -4.92 -16.45 18.97
N ARG A 345 -5.93 -15.62 19.26
CA ARG A 345 -6.92 -15.18 18.26
C ARG A 345 -6.32 -14.16 17.31
N LEU A 346 -5.46 -13.26 17.80
CA LEU A 346 -4.68 -12.35 16.96
C LEU A 346 -3.69 -13.11 16.07
N GLN A 347 -3.06 -14.17 16.59
CA GLN A 347 -2.20 -15.05 15.81
C GLN A 347 -2.98 -15.79 14.72
N GLU A 348 -4.18 -16.31 15.03
CA GLU A 348 -5.05 -16.93 14.03
C GLU A 348 -5.44 -15.94 12.93
N LEU A 349 -5.79 -14.70 13.30
CA LEU A 349 -6.08 -13.64 12.33
C LEU A 349 -4.86 -13.34 11.44
N ARG A 350 -3.65 -13.27 12.02
CA ARG A 350 -2.40 -13.09 11.27
C ARG A 350 -2.13 -14.23 10.29
N VAL A 351 -2.41 -15.48 10.67
CA VAL A 351 -2.27 -16.63 9.76
C VAL A 351 -3.23 -16.52 8.58
N LYS A 352 -4.47 -16.05 8.82
CA LYS A 352 -5.51 -15.93 7.78
C LYS A 352 -5.31 -14.74 6.86
N THR A 353 -4.90 -13.59 7.42
CA THR A 353 -4.97 -12.29 6.74
C THR A 353 -3.63 -11.59 6.61
N GLY A 354 -2.62 -12.04 7.35
CA GLY A 354 -1.31 -11.40 7.48
C GLY A 354 -1.30 -10.23 8.47
N ARG A 355 -2.43 -9.99 9.14
CA ARG A 355 -2.73 -8.79 9.92
C ARG A 355 -3.26 -9.12 11.34
N PRO A 356 -3.12 -8.19 12.31
CA PRO A 356 -2.39 -6.93 12.23
C PRO A 356 -0.89 -7.17 12.04
N HIS A 357 -0.22 -6.33 11.26
CA HIS A 357 1.21 -6.50 10.98
C HIS A 357 2.05 -6.27 12.25
N TRP A 358 1.61 -5.34 13.11
CA TRP A 358 2.27 -5.01 14.37
C TRP A 358 1.33 -5.08 15.56
N ILE A 359 1.81 -5.61 16.68
CA ILE A 359 1.12 -5.55 17.97
C ILE A 359 2.03 -4.82 18.96
N LEU A 360 1.54 -3.70 19.50
CA LEU A 360 2.17 -3.02 20.62
C LEU A 360 1.54 -3.55 21.91
N VAL A 361 2.39 -3.94 22.86
CA VAL A 361 2.00 -4.39 24.20
C VAL A 361 2.60 -3.39 25.19
N ASP A 362 1.77 -2.49 25.68
CA ASP A 362 2.19 -1.50 26.67
C ASP A 362 2.15 -2.07 28.08
N GLU A 363 3.00 -1.53 28.95
CA GLU A 363 3.34 -2.07 30.26
C GLU A 363 3.35 -3.61 30.29
N THR A 364 4.20 -4.17 29.43
CA THR A 364 4.29 -5.61 29.12
C THR A 364 4.40 -6.46 30.39
N HIS A 365 5.04 -5.95 31.44
CA HIS A 365 5.20 -6.63 32.71
C HIS A 365 3.90 -6.86 33.49
N HIS A 366 2.81 -6.16 33.15
CA HIS A 366 1.46 -6.40 33.67
C HIS A 366 0.65 -7.40 32.83
N LEU A 367 0.99 -7.58 31.56
CA LEU A 367 0.26 -8.46 30.64
C LEU A 367 0.94 -9.83 30.50
N LEU A 368 2.27 -9.88 30.63
CA LEU A 368 3.10 -11.07 30.51
C LEU A 368 4.14 -11.10 31.64
N PRO A 369 3.72 -11.26 32.91
CA PRO A 369 4.62 -11.19 34.06
C PRO A 369 5.54 -12.42 34.13
N ALA A 370 6.69 -12.28 34.79
CA ALA A 370 7.74 -13.31 34.86
C ALA A 370 7.30 -14.62 35.57
N ASP A 371 6.32 -14.54 36.45
CA ASP A 371 5.76 -15.67 37.21
C ASP A 371 4.65 -16.41 36.45
N HIS A 372 4.04 -15.78 35.44
CA HIS A 372 3.10 -16.43 34.54
C HIS A 372 3.86 -17.22 33.47
N GLN A 373 3.76 -18.55 33.56
CA GLN A 373 4.16 -19.42 32.46
C GLN A 373 3.13 -19.29 31.35
N ALA A 374 3.37 -18.38 30.39
CA ALA A 374 2.68 -18.43 29.11
C ALA A 374 2.86 -19.84 28.53
N PRO A 375 1.78 -20.52 28.09
CA PRO A 375 1.89 -21.86 27.54
C PRO A 375 2.89 -21.86 26.38
N PRO A 376 3.84 -22.82 26.31
CA PRO A 376 4.86 -22.84 25.25
C PRO A 376 4.26 -22.72 23.85
N THR A 377 3.09 -23.33 23.63
CA THR A 377 2.32 -23.32 22.39
C THR A 377 1.84 -21.93 21.94
N VAL A 378 1.64 -20.98 22.87
CA VAL A 378 1.22 -19.60 22.54
C VAL A 378 2.39 -18.78 22.01
N LEU A 379 3.63 -19.15 22.36
CA LEU A 379 4.86 -18.44 21.98
C LEU A 379 5.65 -19.14 20.85
N THR A 380 5.21 -20.31 20.38
CA THR A 380 5.86 -21.07 19.29
C THR A 380 5.60 -20.54 17.89
N HIS A 381 4.59 -19.67 17.70
CA HIS A 381 4.32 -19.05 16.41
C HIS A 381 5.10 -17.74 16.30
N ASP A 382 5.80 -17.55 15.18
CA ASP A 382 6.67 -16.42 14.86
C ASP A 382 6.12 -15.09 15.40
N LEU A 383 6.65 -14.65 16.57
CA LEU A 383 6.28 -13.41 17.26
C LEU A 383 6.94 -12.19 16.62
N ALA A 384 7.08 -12.20 15.30
CA ALA A 384 7.49 -11.05 14.53
C ALA A 384 6.38 -9.97 14.54
N GLY A 385 6.79 -8.71 14.37
CA GLY A 385 5.90 -7.57 14.40
C GLY A 385 5.36 -7.30 15.80
N MET A 386 6.24 -7.27 16.81
CA MET A 386 5.89 -6.96 18.20
C MET A 386 6.66 -5.72 18.68
N ILE A 387 5.98 -4.85 19.43
CA ILE A 387 6.60 -3.77 20.19
C ILE A 387 6.21 -3.96 21.65
N TYR A 388 7.17 -4.30 22.50
CA TYR A 388 6.97 -4.41 23.93
C TYR A 388 7.43 -3.12 24.59
N VAL A 389 6.57 -2.51 25.42
CA VAL A 389 6.93 -1.34 26.22
C VAL A 389 6.88 -1.73 27.69
N THR A 390 7.92 -1.38 28.46
CA THR A 390 7.95 -1.70 29.90
C THR A 390 8.92 -0.82 30.66
N VAL A 391 8.63 -0.56 31.94
CA VAL A 391 9.60 -0.01 32.90
C VAL A 391 10.42 -1.09 33.63
N HIS A 392 9.99 -2.35 33.57
CA HIS A 392 10.56 -3.48 34.33
C HIS A 392 10.83 -4.68 33.42
N PRO A 393 11.94 -4.68 32.64
CA PRO A 393 12.28 -5.81 31.78
C PRO A 393 12.47 -7.13 32.57
N ASP A 394 12.97 -7.06 33.79
CA ASP A 394 13.18 -8.18 34.71
C ASP A 394 11.88 -8.80 35.24
N SER A 395 10.75 -8.11 35.08
CA SER A 395 9.41 -8.60 35.45
C SER A 395 8.62 -9.14 34.26
N VAL A 396 9.21 -9.18 33.06
CA VAL A 396 8.57 -9.76 31.86
C VAL A 396 8.95 -11.24 31.73
N ALA A 397 8.00 -12.06 31.25
CA ALA A 397 8.22 -13.47 30.95
C ALA A 397 9.50 -13.70 30.11
N PRO A 398 10.46 -14.54 30.58
CA PRO A 398 11.71 -14.82 29.87
C PRO A 398 11.52 -15.30 28.42
N ALA A 399 10.44 -16.03 28.16
CA ALA A 399 10.11 -16.52 26.82
C ALA A 399 9.80 -15.39 25.84
N VAL A 400 9.22 -14.28 26.30
CA VAL A 400 8.98 -13.07 25.49
C VAL A 400 10.28 -12.32 25.24
N LEU A 401 11.12 -12.17 26.28
CA LEU A 401 12.39 -11.47 26.14
C LEU A 401 13.32 -12.15 25.13
N LYS A 402 13.27 -13.48 25.02
CA LYS A 402 14.03 -14.27 24.03
C LYS A 402 13.60 -14.02 22.58
N THR A 403 12.40 -13.50 22.33
CA THR A 403 11.96 -13.18 20.97
C THR A 403 12.39 -11.79 20.51
N VAL A 404 12.80 -10.93 21.45
CA VAL A 404 13.23 -9.55 21.16
C VAL A 404 14.55 -9.57 20.39
N ASN A 405 14.57 -8.88 19.26
CA ASN A 405 15.76 -8.74 18.41
C ASN A 405 16.28 -7.30 18.31
N LEU A 406 15.57 -6.34 18.91
CA LEU A 406 16.01 -4.95 19.07
C LEU A 406 15.58 -4.41 20.42
N VAL A 407 16.50 -3.75 21.14
CA VAL A 407 16.20 -3.07 22.41
C VAL A 407 16.49 -1.58 22.25
N ALA A 408 15.55 -0.73 22.64
CA ALA A 408 15.72 0.70 22.80
C ALA A 408 15.52 1.06 24.28
N ALA A 409 16.59 1.52 24.94
CA ALA A 409 16.59 1.87 26.36
C ALA A 409 16.60 3.39 26.55
N LEU A 410 15.63 3.92 27.29
CA LEU A 410 15.39 5.35 27.50
C LEU A 410 15.49 5.75 28.98
N GLY A 411 15.72 7.03 29.23
CA GLY A 411 15.62 7.63 30.56
C GLY A 411 16.92 7.63 31.35
N ALA A 412 16.82 7.72 32.68
CA ALA A 412 17.96 8.02 33.56
C ALA A 412 18.95 6.84 33.74
N ALA A 413 18.51 5.60 33.50
CA ALA A 413 19.32 4.40 33.74
C ALA A 413 19.21 3.38 32.59
N PRO A 414 19.60 3.75 31.35
CA PRO A 414 19.45 2.89 30.18
C PRO A 414 20.30 1.61 30.28
N ALA A 415 21.49 1.68 30.88
CA ALA A 415 22.35 0.52 31.10
C ALA A 415 21.67 -0.54 31.98
N SER A 416 21.04 -0.11 33.08
CA SER A 416 20.30 -1.01 33.97
C SER A 416 19.12 -1.69 33.27
N ALA A 417 18.39 -0.97 32.41
CA ALA A 417 17.30 -1.55 31.62
C ALA A 417 17.81 -2.64 30.67
N ILE A 418 18.95 -2.43 30.01
CA ILE A 418 19.58 -3.41 29.13
C ILE A 418 20.12 -4.61 29.93
N GLU A 419 20.73 -4.39 31.07
CA GLU A 419 21.20 -5.46 31.97
C GLU A 419 20.06 -6.37 32.42
N LYS A 420 18.94 -5.78 32.85
CA LYS A 420 17.72 -6.51 33.24
C LYS A 420 17.15 -7.31 32.07
N PHE A 421 17.09 -6.71 30.88
CA PHE A 421 16.69 -7.42 29.66
C PHE A 421 17.61 -8.61 29.36
N CYS A 422 18.93 -8.39 29.33
CA CYS A 422 19.91 -9.43 29.04
C CYS A 422 19.83 -10.58 30.05
N ALA A 423 19.68 -10.26 31.35
CA ALA A 423 19.49 -11.26 32.40
C ALA A 423 18.23 -12.10 32.17
N GLY A 424 17.08 -11.47 31.89
CA GLY A 424 15.83 -12.17 31.64
C GLY A 424 15.82 -12.97 30.33
N ALA A 425 16.50 -12.49 29.28
CA ALA A 425 16.65 -13.19 28.01
C ALA A 425 17.70 -14.32 28.05
N GLY A 426 18.58 -14.33 29.06
CA GLY A 426 19.74 -15.24 29.12
C GLY A 426 20.86 -14.88 28.14
N LEU A 427 21.02 -13.59 27.84
CA LEU A 427 22.02 -13.05 26.91
C LEU A 427 23.19 -12.40 27.68
N PRO A 428 24.39 -12.39 27.10
CA PRO A 428 25.51 -11.65 27.68
C PRO A 428 25.21 -10.14 27.67
N VAL A 429 25.52 -9.46 28.77
CA VAL A 429 25.40 -8.01 28.87
C VAL A 429 26.48 -7.35 27.99
N PRO A 430 26.11 -6.47 27.02
CA PRO A 430 27.09 -5.76 26.23
C PRO A 430 27.86 -4.74 27.09
N SER A 431 29.10 -4.44 26.72
CA SER A 431 29.84 -3.33 27.35
C SER A 431 29.20 -2.01 26.90
N LEU A 432 28.54 -1.32 27.84
CA LEU A 432 27.87 -0.05 27.60
C LEU A 432 28.71 1.09 28.18
N PRO A 433 28.98 2.16 27.41
CA PRO A 433 29.58 3.36 27.98
C PRO A 433 28.57 4.05 28.91
N SER A 434 29.07 4.75 29.94
CA SER A 434 28.25 5.64 30.75
C SER A 434 27.73 6.77 29.88
N ILE A 435 26.43 6.73 29.56
CA ILE A 435 25.74 7.72 28.74
C ILE A 435 24.61 8.31 29.58
N GLU A 436 24.64 9.63 29.78
CA GLU A 436 23.47 10.40 30.19
C GLU A 436 22.64 10.71 28.95
N LEU A 437 21.34 10.40 29.01
CA LEU A 437 20.41 10.65 27.91
C LEU A 437 19.62 11.93 28.16
N GLU A 438 19.50 12.76 27.13
CA GLU A 438 18.50 13.84 27.10
C GLU A 438 17.10 13.27 26.78
N PRO A 439 16.01 13.97 27.14
CA PRO A 439 14.66 13.58 26.74
C PRO A 439 14.57 13.36 25.22
N GLY A 440 14.01 12.21 24.82
CA GLY A 440 13.92 11.80 23.42
C GLY A 440 15.14 11.06 22.86
N GLN A 441 16.18 10.84 23.66
CA GLN A 441 17.30 9.98 23.30
C GLN A 441 17.10 8.54 23.82
N ALA A 442 17.68 7.57 23.11
CA ALA A 442 17.65 6.16 23.47
C ALA A 442 19.01 5.51 23.21
N VAL A 443 19.39 4.54 24.04
CA VAL A 443 20.49 3.61 23.76
C VAL A 443 19.93 2.40 23.03
N VAL A 444 20.47 2.11 21.84
CA VAL A 444 20.13 0.93 21.05
C VAL A 444 21.39 0.07 20.91
N PRO A 445 21.53 -1.03 21.67
CA PRO A 445 22.68 -1.91 21.55
C PRO A 445 22.68 -2.61 20.18
N SER A 446 23.76 -2.46 19.42
CA SER A 446 23.94 -3.21 18.17
C SER A 446 24.62 -4.55 18.46
N SER A 447 24.12 -5.65 17.88
CA SER A 447 24.74 -6.98 17.93
C SER A 447 25.94 -7.15 16.98
N ALA A 448 26.63 -6.07 16.58
CA ALA A 448 27.63 -6.10 15.52
C ALA A 448 28.93 -6.83 15.91
N SER A 449 28.90 -8.16 15.86
CA SER A 449 30.01 -9.04 15.47
C SER A 449 29.95 -9.38 13.97
N ARG A 450 29.59 -8.40 13.13
CA ARG A 450 30.19 -8.20 11.79
C ARG A 450 30.33 -6.70 11.52
N GLY A 451 31.34 -6.11 12.17
CA GLY A 451 32.04 -4.92 11.67
C GLY A 451 31.24 -3.62 11.54
N ARG A 452 30.92 -2.99 12.68
CA ARG A 452 31.08 -1.54 12.91
C ARG A 452 30.80 -1.23 14.39
N ARG A 453 31.80 -0.67 15.09
CA ARG A 453 31.66 -0.21 16.48
C ARG A 453 30.69 0.98 16.51
N TRP A 454 29.74 0.94 17.45
CA TRP A 454 28.87 2.05 17.78
C TRP A 454 29.22 2.60 19.16
N SER A 455 29.65 3.86 19.18
CA SER A 455 29.76 4.67 20.39
C SER A 455 29.50 6.11 19.94
N GLY A 456 28.38 6.70 20.35
CA GLY A 456 28.02 8.04 19.88
C GLY A 456 27.15 8.78 20.87
N ARG A 457 27.68 9.89 21.40
CA ARG A 457 26.92 10.98 22.02
C ARG A 457 26.11 11.68 20.94
N ALA A 458 24.78 11.65 21.02
CA ALA A 458 23.96 12.58 20.25
C ALA A 458 24.12 13.98 20.86
N GLY A 459 24.86 14.84 20.17
CA GLY A 459 25.06 16.21 20.59
C GLY A 459 25.56 17.08 19.44
N ALA A 460 24.64 17.68 18.70
CA ALA A 460 24.48 19.14 18.65
C ALA A 460 23.60 19.58 17.47
N ARG A 461 22.48 20.22 17.83
CA ARG A 461 21.73 21.23 17.06
C ARG A 461 20.99 20.72 15.82
N SER A 462 19.76 20.30 16.05
CA SER A 462 18.65 21.05 15.45
C SER A 462 17.59 21.29 16.51
N ARG A 463 17.21 22.54 16.68
CA ARG A 463 16.07 22.92 17.51
C ARG A 463 14.86 22.18 16.94
N LEU A 464 14.25 21.28 17.69
CA LEU A 464 12.83 21.01 17.55
C LEU A 464 12.08 22.29 17.98
N SER A 465 12.09 23.30 17.11
CA SER A 465 11.09 24.34 17.17
C SER A 465 9.81 23.72 16.65
N CYS A 466 8.93 23.35 17.58
CA CYS A 466 7.50 23.38 17.31
C CYS A 466 7.16 24.81 16.88
N SER A 467 7.20 25.06 15.57
CA SER A 467 6.59 26.22 14.96
C SER A 467 5.65 25.67 13.91
N ILE A 468 4.36 25.67 14.26
CA ILE A 468 3.29 25.73 13.28
C ILE A 468 3.52 27.03 12.51
N SER A 469 4.31 26.96 11.45
CA SER A 469 4.51 28.08 10.53
C SER A 469 4.12 27.64 9.13
N ARG A 470 3.24 28.46 8.56
CA ARG A 470 2.67 28.39 7.22
C ARG A 470 3.78 28.31 6.16
N ARG A 471 4.29 27.12 5.87
CA ARG A 471 5.09 26.83 4.66
C ARG A 471 4.89 25.40 4.12
N ALA A 472 3.74 24.80 4.41
CA ALA A 472 3.16 23.67 3.66
C ALA A 472 1.96 24.11 2.79
N ARG A 473 2.03 25.34 2.24
CA ARG A 473 1.19 25.80 1.12
C ARG A 473 2.07 26.52 0.10
N ALA A 474 2.97 25.75 -0.52
CA ALA A 474 3.64 26.16 -1.76
C ALA A 474 4.12 24.97 -2.61
N SER A 475 3.89 23.71 -2.18
CA SER A 475 4.11 22.52 -3.00
C SER A 475 2.83 21.70 -3.27
N ALA A 476 1.67 22.23 -2.88
CA ALA A 476 0.35 21.64 -3.13
C ALA A 476 -0.53 22.56 -4.01
N ALA A 477 0.10 23.41 -4.82
CA ALA A 477 -0.57 24.32 -5.77
C ALA A 477 -0.12 24.09 -7.23
N ALA A 478 0.48 22.94 -7.54
CA ALA A 478 0.83 22.52 -8.89
C ALA A 478 0.18 21.20 -9.33
N THR A 479 -0.74 20.64 -8.55
CA THR A 479 -1.56 19.49 -8.91
C THR A 479 -3.01 19.79 -8.53
N GLY A 480 -3.74 20.40 -9.46
CA GLY A 480 -5.15 20.70 -9.31
C GLY A 480 -6.00 19.44 -9.38
N ALA A 481 -6.30 18.84 -8.23
CA ALA A 481 -7.37 17.85 -8.09
C ALA A 481 -8.52 18.50 -7.31
N ASN A 482 -9.60 18.78 -8.04
CA ASN A 482 -10.81 19.45 -7.55
C ASN A 482 -11.78 18.40 -6.98
N THR A 483 -11.70 18.10 -5.68
CA THR A 483 -12.68 17.23 -5.03
C THR A 483 -13.98 18.01 -4.77
N ARG A 484 -14.96 17.80 -5.65
CA ARG A 484 -16.36 18.21 -5.43
C ARG A 484 -16.91 17.46 -4.22
N ARG A 485 -17.23 18.19 -3.15
CA ARG A 485 -18.04 17.70 -2.03
C ARG A 485 -19.44 17.36 -2.53
N ALA A 486 -19.81 16.09 -2.42
CA ALA A 486 -21.20 15.64 -2.50
C ALA A 486 -21.98 16.18 -1.29
N SER A 487 -22.99 17.00 -1.57
CA SER A 487 -23.96 17.49 -0.59
C SER A 487 -25.08 16.46 -0.41
N CYS A 488 -25.08 15.73 0.70
CA CYS A 488 -26.28 15.05 1.19
C CYS A 488 -27.09 16.02 2.06
N ARG A 489 -28.30 16.38 1.58
CA ARG A 489 -29.33 17.04 2.38
C ARG A 489 -30.01 16.02 3.28
N PRO A 490 -30.32 16.36 4.55
CA PRO A 490 -31.46 15.80 5.24
C PRO A 490 -32.64 16.78 5.17
N SER A 491 -33.79 16.20 4.90
CA SER A 491 -35.13 16.79 4.90
C SER A 491 -35.54 17.38 6.26
N ALA A 492 -36.39 18.40 6.17
CA ALA A 492 -36.93 19.20 7.25
C ALA A 492 -37.72 18.41 8.30
N VAL A 493 -37.51 18.74 9.57
CA VAL A 493 -38.54 18.71 10.61
C VAL A 493 -38.51 20.06 11.33
N SER A 494 -39.69 20.61 11.53
CA SER A 494 -39.96 21.97 11.98
C SER A 494 -40.04 22.09 13.51
N SER A 495 -39.75 23.30 13.96
CA SER A 495 -40.45 24.06 15.01
C SER A 495 -39.76 24.31 16.37
N PHE A 496 -39.85 25.60 16.72
CA PHE A 496 -39.82 26.29 18.01
C PHE A 496 -38.56 27.01 18.55
N ALA A 497 -38.75 28.35 18.56
CA ALA A 497 -38.39 29.36 19.56
C ALA A 497 -37.00 30.04 19.53
N ALA A 498 -37.08 31.37 19.44
CA ALA A 498 -36.02 32.38 19.41
C ALA A 498 -35.85 33.04 20.82
N PRO A 499 -35.21 34.22 20.97
CA PRO A 499 -33.76 34.49 20.88
C PRO A 499 -33.22 35.33 22.06
N THR A 500 -31.89 35.46 22.22
CA THR A 500 -31.28 36.69 22.77
C THR A 500 -29.90 37.02 22.19
N ARG A 501 -29.79 38.30 21.79
CA ARG A 501 -28.67 39.22 21.43
C ARG A 501 -27.35 38.97 22.19
N ASN A 502 -26.14 39.41 21.83
CA ASN A 502 -25.51 40.45 20.98
C ASN A 502 -24.01 40.01 20.90
N SER A 503 -23.11 40.30 19.95
CA SER A 503 -22.65 41.60 19.45
C SER A 503 -21.43 41.44 18.50
N ILE A 504 -21.33 42.40 17.57
CA ILE A 504 -20.14 42.99 16.93
C ILE A 504 -19.57 42.35 15.65
N CYS A 505 -19.44 43.25 14.68
CA CYS A 505 -19.21 43.12 13.26
C CYS A 505 -17.90 43.82 12.90
N ALA A 506 -17.12 43.29 11.95
CA ALA A 506 -16.19 44.08 11.14
C ALA A 506 -15.95 43.38 9.79
N ARG A 507 -16.61 43.88 8.74
CA ARG A 507 -16.26 43.65 7.33
C ARG A 507 -15.32 44.77 6.86
N ARG A 508 -14.30 44.44 6.06
CA ARG A 508 -13.70 45.39 5.10
C ARG A 508 -13.42 44.71 3.76
N THR A 509 -13.99 45.33 2.73
CA THR A 509 -13.84 45.16 1.28
C THR A 509 -12.75 46.07 0.73
N TRP A 510 -11.89 45.63 -0.19
CA TRP A 510 -11.06 46.45 -1.10
C TRP A 510 -10.83 45.60 -2.37
N SER A 511 -11.43 45.84 -3.54
CA SER A 511 -11.28 46.91 -4.55
C SER A 511 -9.90 46.96 -5.24
N SER A 512 -9.95 46.66 -6.54
CA SER A 512 -8.91 46.77 -7.57
C SER A 512 -8.42 48.19 -7.82
N SER A 513 -7.12 48.35 -8.11
CA SER A 513 -6.64 49.46 -8.93
C SER A 513 -5.32 49.11 -9.64
N ILE A 514 -5.39 49.17 -10.98
CA ILE A 514 -4.29 49.19 -11.94
C ILE A 514 -3.54 50.52 -11.84
N ARG A 515 -2.20 50.49 -11.92
CA ARG A 515 -1.39 51.63 -12.38
C ARG A 515 -0.24 51.18 -13.29
N SER A 516 -0.21 51.86 -14.42
CA SER A 516 0.75 51.89 -15.52
C SER A 516 2.16 52.31 -15.12
N ARG A 517 3.16 51.79 -15.83
CA ARG A 517 4.39 52.52 -16.19
C ARG A 517 4.84 52.18 -17.61
N THR A 518 5.28 53.23 -18.29
CA THR A 518 5.56 53.44 -19.71
C THR A 518 7.05 53.28 -20.06
N GLY A 519 7.34 53.07 -21.36
CA GLY A 519 8.64 53.32 -22.04
C GLY A 519 8.98 52.23 -23.06
N SER A 520 8.61 52.34 -24.35
CA SER A 520 9.42 52.86 -25.50
C SER A 520 10.79 52.16 -25.65
N THR A 521 11.29 51.65 -26.78
CA THR A 521 11.02 51.82 -28.22
C THR A 521 11.98 50.86 -28.96
N THR A 522 11.54 50.16 -30.02
CA THR A 522 12.19 50.04 -31.36
C THR A 522 11.64 48.81 -32.12
N ALA A 523 11.16 49.06 -33.33
CA ALA A 523 10.98 48.14 -34.46
C ALA A 523 11.90 48.70 -35.59
N PRO A 524 12.17 48.05 -36.76
CA PRO A 524 11.24 47.20 -37.52
C PRO A 524 11.85 46.00 -38.30
N GLY A 525 10.98 45.19 -38.91
CA GLY A 525 11.32 44.22 -39.95
C GLY A 525 10.10 43.44 -40.42
N CYS A 526 9.49 43.87 -41.51
CA CYS A 526 8.28 43.32 -42.13
C CYS A 526 8.58 42.93 -43.58
N THR A 527 8.13 41.75 -44.03
CA THR A 527 7.70 41.31 -45.39
C THR A 527 7.66 39.77 -45.37
N THR A 528 6.67 39.02 -45.87
CA THR A 528 5.80 39.16 -47.05
C THR A 528 4.47 38.39 -46.87
N CYS A 529 3.42 38.87 -47.53
CA CYS A 529 2.14 38.19 -47.78
C CYS A 529 2.10 37.60 -49.21
N THR A 530 1.34 36.53 -49.40
CA THR A 530 0.52 36.13 -50.58
C THR A 530 -0.25 34.87 -50.14
N GLY A 531 -1.53 34.57 -50.38
CA GLY A 531 -2.63 34.95 -51.27
C GLY A 531 -3.46 33.65 -51.35
N ALA A 532 -4.77 33.58 -51.15
CA ALA A 532 -5.82 33.97 -52.08
C ALA A 532 -7.22 33.68 -51.46
N ILE A 533 -8.20 34.50 -51.84
CA ILE A 533 -9.65 34.34 -51.59
C ILE A 533 -10.35 34.49 -52.96
N ILE A 534 -11.68 34.32 -52.96
CA ILE A 534 -12.76 34.67 -53.90
C ILE A 534 -13.23 33.45 -54.79
N PRO A 535 -14.54 33.33 -55.16
CA PRO A 535 -15.43 32.23 -54.74
C PRO A 535 -16.31 31.71 -55.92
N ASN A 536 -17.39 30.96 -55.64
CA ASN A 536 -18.75 31.14 -56.19
C ASN A 536 -19.53 29.82 -56.18
N GLY A 537 -20.82 29.92 -55.87
CA GLY A 537 -21.73 28.79 -55.80
C GLY A 537 -22.67 28.63 -57.01
N CYS A 538 -23.61 27.70 -56.79
CA CYS A 538 -24.91 27.50 -57.45
C CYS A 538 -24.92 26.73 -58.80
N ALA A 539 -25.39 25.48 -58.76
CA ALA A 539 -26.34 24.94 -59.74
C ALA A 539 -27.04 23.67 -59.24
N ARG A 540 -28.37 23.68 -59.35
CA ARG A 540 -29.33 22.57 -59.17
C ARG A 540 -29.08 21.43 -60.17
N ALA A 541 -29.42 20.19 -59.80
CA ALA A 541 -30.34 19.34 -60.57
C ALA A 541 -30.73 18.05 -59.83
N SER A 542 -32.03 17.94 -59.60
CA SER A 542 -32.80 16.75 -59.26
C SER A 542 -32.71 15.65 -60.34
N ARG A 543 -32.71 14.37 -59.93
CA ARG A 543 -33.50 13.30 -60.60
C ARG A 543 -33.64 12.06 -59.72
N THR A 544 -34.87 11.86 -59.27
CA THR A 544 -35.50 10.60 -58.85
C THR A 544 -35.42 9.56 -59.98
N ILE A 545 -35.37 8.27 -59.66
CA ILE A 545 -36.21 7.19 -60.22
C ILE A 545 -35.82 5.80 -59.63
N ARG A 546 -36.81 5.22 -58.92
CA ARG A 546 -37.29 3.83 -58.92
C ARG A 546 -36.36 2.66 -58.55
N SER A 547 -36.65 2.12 -57.36
CA SER A 547 -36.82 0.69 -57.03
C SER A 547 -37.67 -0.06 -58.10
N PRO A 548 -37.62 -1.41 -58.23
CA PRO A 548 -38.26 -2.24 -57.20
C PRO A 548 -37.80 -3.72 -57.04
N ILE A 549 -38.27 -4.36 -55.93
CA ILE A 549 -38.82 -5.74 -55.85
C ILE A 549 -37.76 -6.90 -55.92
N ARG A 550 -37.71 -7.99 -55.12
CA ARG A 550 -38.65 -8.68 -54.19
C ARG A 550 -38.01 -9.99 -53.61
N TRP A 551 -38.47 -10.43 -52.42
CA TRP A 551 -38.51 -11.80 -51.78
C TRP A 551 -37.19 -12.59 -51.57
N ARG A 552 -36.95 -13.31 -50.46
CA ARG A 552 -37.81 -14.34 -49.85
C ARG A 552 -37.38 -14.68 -48.41
N GLN A 553 -38.37 -14.94 -47.55
CA GLN A 553 -38.27 -15.64 -46.27
C GLN A 553 -38.04 -17.15 -46.47
N SER A 554 -37.40 -17.82 -45.51
CA SER A 554 -37.88 -19.09 -44.95
C SER A 554 -37.20 -19.45 -43.64
N SER A 555 -38.05 -19.51 -42.61
CA SER A 555 -37.92 -20.24 -41.34
C SER A 555 -37.74 -21.75 -41.54
N GLY A 556 -37.14 -22.44 -40.56
CA GLY A 556 -37.36 -23.88 -40.36
C GLY A 556 -36.31 -24.60 -39.52
N SER A 557 -36.53 -24.66 -38.20
CA SER A 557 -36.24 -25.85 -37.37
C SER A 557 -37.17 -27.00 -37.82
N PRO A 558 -36.96 -28.31 -37.51
CA PRO A 558 -36.46 -28.86 -36.24
C PRO A 558 -35.53 -30.12 -36.34
N HIS A 559 -34.77 -30.38 -35.27
CA HIS A 559 -34.76 -31.64 -34.51
C HIS A 559 -33.85 -31.54 -33.29
#